data_AF-A0A6G1SK50-F1
#
_entry.id   AF-A0A6G1SK50-F1
#
_cell.length_a   1.000
_cell.length_b   1.000
_cell.length_c   1.000
_cell.angle_alpha   90.00
_cell.angle_beta   90.00
_cell.angle_gamma   90.00
#
_symmetry.space_group_name_H-M   'P 1'
#
loop_
_entity.id
_entity.type
_entity.pdbx_description
1 polymer ?
#
loop_
_entity_poly.entity_id
_entity_poly.type
_entity_poly.pdbx_seq_one_letter_code
_entity_poly.pdbx_strand_id
1 'polypeptide(L)'
;MSFMLHTLDFHLSAAKKRECAKDLEEASTIFGEDSPVPLKLSSGYVIPTVNLTKYPLCLKLEPVPLPMSLRPVRLVQLRRRSMMTPTSEARSDNPFIFTPISNHNSMSVFETRRTSSNSLITDIVWAQDEPCSTVMVLKNTLPFDLRVTSIKLLTDGVPLETKPSSLKLEPNMQTTIQLIGIPRQLPRTTDDSDQTVSRLEIFGYSTHLLGVKSNCRLDMIPKSKFPSQYIVDIAPPLPRIEFQFPEDLPDFLVDPIPSDQVDKDLIVMEVTIEMKLGDQLDTQLSVLNSSNVDVEYLFIKEKQQRTIAGSEKIITLDEQLIDALCLNPLKASEKIAIPVRIEACRNLFSNTKSLSTTLTFEYSGGLALKEMYCRKCAIRFIIDIKEEEEEKKEVIDDEIRNESTVKDLSEVLDESLNIEDPPVIAEESEQE
;
A
#
# COMPACT_ATOMS: atom_id res chain seq x y z
N MET A 1 36.06 -1.23 29.69
CA MET A 1 34.81 -0.60 30.20
C MET A 1 33.54 -1.35 29.79
N SER A 2 33.32 -1.71 28.51
CA SER A 2 32.07 -2.34 28.02
C SER A 2 31.54 -3.52 28.85
N PHE A 3 32.41 -4.44 29.28
CA PHE A 3 32.06 -5.55 30.17
C PHE A 3 31.50 -5.09 31.52
N MET A 4 32.09 -4.08 32.14
CA MET A 4 31.59 -3.53 33.41
C MET A 4 30.21 -2.90 33.21
N LEU A 5 30.07 -2.06 32.18
CA LEU A 5 28.83 -1.35 31.90
C LEU A 5 27.68 -2.34 31.61
N HIS A 6 27.90 -3.37 30.77
CA HIS A 6 26.86 -4.33 30.37
C HIS A 6 26.67 -5.50 31.35
N THR A 7 27.73 -6.18 31.75
CA THR A 7 27.63 -7.39 32.59
C THR A 7 27.40 -7.05 34.06
N LEU A 8 28.08 -6.03 34.59
CA LEU A 8 27.96 -5.62 36.00
C LEU A 8 26.90 -4.51 36.24
N ASP A 9 26.22 -4.06 35.19
CA ASP A 9 25.03 -3.18 35.16
C ASP A 9 24.20 -3.08 36.45
N PHE A 10 23.77 -4.21 37.00
CA PHE A 10 22.90 -4.27 38.20
C PHE A 10 23.59 -3.78 39.48
N HIS A 11 24.92 -3.83 39.54
CA HIS A 11 25.75 -3.41 40.68
C HIS A 11 26.33 -1.99 40.52
N LEU A 12 26.09 -1.32 39.38
CA LEU A 12 26.59 0.04 39.12
C LEU A 12 25.55 1.10 39.49
N SER A 13 25.97 2.11 40.26
CA SER A 13 25.16 3.30 40.50
C SER A 13 25.06 4.18 39.25
N ALA A 14 24.05 5.07 39.20
CA ALA A 14 23.86 5.97 38.05
C ALA A 14 25.08 6.86 37.75
N ALA A 15 25.86 7.23 38.78
CA ALA A 15 27.13 7.94 38.61
C ALA A 15 28.18 7.05 37.92
N LYS A 16 28.42 5.83 38.43
CA LYS A 16 29.38 4.87 37.85
C LYS A 16 29.03 4.48 36.41
N LYS A 17 27.74 4.44 36.05
CA LYS A 17 27.31 4.21 34.65
C LYS A 17 27.68 5.37 33.71
N ARG A 18 27.69 6.62 34.19
CA ARG A 18 28.13 7.79 33.39
C ARG A 18 29.65 7.81 33.25
N GLU A 19 30.37 7.58 34.35
CA GLU A 19 31.83 7.41 34.40
C GLU A 19 32.29 6.32 33.40
N CYS A 20 31.80 5.09 33.56
CA CYS A 20 32.15 3.97 32.66
C CYS A 20 31.75 4.16 31.19
N ALA A 21 30.81 5.07 30.89
CA ALA A 21 30.39 5.39 29.54
C ALA A 21 31.29 6.48 28.92
N LYS A 22 31.60 7.53 29.68
CA LYS A 22 32.56 8.57 29.28
C LYS A 22 33.95 7.97 29.02
N ASP A 23 34.43 7.12 29.92
CA ASP A 23 35.73 6.43 29.77
C ASP A 23 35.77 5.54 28.51
N LEU A 24 34.62 5.02 28.07
CA LEU A 24 34.50 4.18 26.89
C LEU A 24 34.48 5.03 25.60
N GLU A 25 33.77 6.16 25.60
CA GLU A 25 33.80 7.14 24.52
C GLU A 25 35.21 7.74 24.35
N GLU A 26 35.86 8.18 25.43
CA GLU A 26 37.22 8.71 25.39
C GLU A 26 38.21 7.66 24.86
N ALA A 27 38.13 6.40 25.33
CA ALA A 27 38.95 5.32 24.80
C ALA A 27 38.72 5.07 23.29
N SER A 28 37.49 5.18 22.79
CA SER A 28 37.21 5.00 21.35
C SER A 28 37.90 6.04 20.47
N THR A 29 38.04 7.29 20.94
CA THR A 29 38.76 8.34 20.20
C THR A 29 40.26 8.07 20.09
N ILE A 30 40.81 7.26 20.99
CA ILE A 30 42.24 6.88 21.04
C ILE A 30 42.50 5.62 20.20
N PHE A 31 41.57 4.65 20.18
CA PHE A 31 41.77 3.33 19.58
C PHE A 31 41.02 3.07 18.26
N GLY A 32 40.09 3.95 17.87
CA GLY A 32 39.36 3.86 16.59
C GLY A 32 38.05 3.04 16.63
N GLU A 33 37.19 3.28 15.63
CA GLU A 33 35.79 2.81 15.60
C GLU A 33 35.60 1.29 15.42
N ASP A 34 36.57 0.57 14.84
CA ASP A 34 36.49 -0.90 14.68
C ASP A 34 36.95 -1.67 15.95
N SER A 35 37.05 -0.97 17.09
CA SER A 35 37.18 -1.58 18.41
C SER A 35 35.79 -2.01 18.93
N PRO A 36 35.62 -3.24 19.45
CA PRO A 36 36.62 -4.02 20.15
C PRO A 36 37.20 -5.19 19.35
N VAL A 37 38.52 -5.38 19.45
CA VAL A 37 39.20 -6.61 19.02
C VAL A 37 39.11 -7.66 20.14
N PRO A 38 38.88 -8.96 19.85
CA PRO A 38 38.93 -10.02 20.86
C PRO A 38 40.31 -10.07 21.55
N LEU A 39 40.34 -9.86 22.87
CA LEU A 39 41.59 -9.71 23.61
C LEU A 39 42.20 -11.09 23.90
N LYS A 40 43.31 -11.42 23.24
CA LYS A 40 44.10 -12.62 23.53
C LYS A 40 44.97 -12.37 24.76
N LEU A 41 44.73 -13.13 25.83
CA LEU A 41 45.57 -13.14 27.03
C LEU A 41 46.85 -13.95 26.79
N SER A 42 47.90 -13.68 27.57
CA SER A 42 49.16 -14.43 27.55
C SER A 42 48.99 -15.91 27.92
N SER A 43 47.88 -16.27 28.57
CA SER A 43 47.45 -17.65 28.85
C SER A 43 46.78 -18.37 27.67
N GLY A 44 46.72 -17.74 26.49
CA GLY A 44 46.07 -18.29 25.29
C GLY A 44 44.54 -18.12 25.25
N TYR A 45 43.90 -17.81 26.37
CA TYR A 45 42.47 -17.51 26.43
C TYR A 45 42.13 -16.21 25.68
N VAL A 46 41.01 -16.21 24.96
CA VAL A 46 40.50 -15.05 24.23
C VAL A 46 39.26 -14.51 24.93
N ILE A 47 39.30 -13.26 25.37
CA ILE A 47 38.12 -12.55 25.88
C ILE A 47 37.28 -12.10 24.66
N PRO A 48 36.01 -12.52 24.55
CA PRO A 48 35.15 -12.13 23.44
C PRO A 48 34.75 -10.65 23.51
N THR A 49 34.29 -10.12 22.39
CA THR A 49 33.74 -8.76 22.29
C THR A 49 32.39 -8.68 23.03
N VAL A 50 32.13 -7.55 23.70
CA VAL A 50 30.91 -7.36 24.49
C VAL A 50 29.91 -6.51 23.70
N ASN A 51 29.01 -7.18 22.99
CA ASN A 51 27.87 -6.52 22.32
C ASN A 51 26.92 -5.94 23.38
N LEU A 52 26.58 -4.66 23.25
CA LEU A 52 25.80 -3.93 24.25
C LEU A 52 24.28 -4.23 24.18
N THR A 53 23.85 -5.50 24.23
CA THR A 53 22.43 -5.93 24.08
C THR A 53 21.44 -5.39 25.11
N LYS A 54 21.90 -4.63 26.10
CA LYS A 54 21.08 -3.88 27.09
C LYS A 54 20.93 -2.39 26.77
N TYR A 55 21.75 -1.85 25.86
CA TYR A 55 21.92 -0.42 25.60
C TYR A 55 21.95 -0.13 24.09
N PRO A 56 20.93 0.56 23.56
CA PRO A 56 19.55 0.51 24.06
C PRO A 56 19.03 -0.93 24.07
N LEU A 57 18.14 -1.24 25.00
CA LEU A 57 17.44 -2.52 25.04
C LEU A 57 16.39 -2.53 23.93
N CYS A 58 16.54 -3.43 22.96
CA CYS A 58 15.50 -3.68 21.97
C CYS A 58 14.33 -4.43 22.62
N LEU A 59 13.15 -3.83 22.55
CA LEU A 59 11.89 -4.38 23.07
C LEU A 59 11.04 -5.02 21.95
N LYS A 60 11.21 -4.55 20.72
CA LYS A 60 10.58 -5.09 19.51
C LYS A 60 11.54 -4.97 18.31
N LEU A 61 11.59 -5.99 17.48
CA LEU A 61 12.16 -5.97 16.12
C LEU A 61 11.35 -6.97 15.30
N GLU A 62 10.54 -6.50 14.35
CA GLU A 62 9.68 -7.33 13.50
C GLU A 62 9.67 -6.80 12.06
N PRO A 63 9.77 -7.66 11.03
CA PRO A 63 9.53 -7.27 9.64
C PRO A 63 8.08 -6.75 9.48
N VAL A 64 7.89 -5.73 8.64
CA VAL A 64 6.57 -5.16 8.34
C VAL A 64 6.14 -5.65 6.94
N PRO A 65 4.90 -6.15 6.76
CA PRO A 65 4.42 -6.52 5.42
C PRO A 65 4.29 -5.28 4.52
N LEU A 66 4.48 -5.47 3.22
CA LEU A 66 4.19 -4.42 2.23
C LEU A 66 2.68 -4.06 2.26
N PRO A 67 2.31 -2.81 1.88
CA PRO A 67 0.92 -2.39 1.69
C PRO A 67 0.16 -3.37 0.80
N MET A 68 -1.15 -3.51 1.01
CA MET A 68 -1.96 -4.56 0.38
C MET A 68 -1.96 -4.48 -1.15
N SER A 69 -1.86 -3.28 -1.74
CA SER A 69 -1.75 -3.06 -3.19
C SER A 69 -0.41 -3.47 -3.80
N LEU A 70 0.67 -3.41 -3.01
CA LEU A 70 2.05 -3.70 -3.42
C LEU A 70 2.51 -5.10 -2.98
N ARG A 71 1.77 -5.78 -2.09
CA ARG A 71 2.17 -7.08 -1.52
C ARG A 71 2.21 -8.19 -2.59
N PRO A 72 3.31 -8.94 -2.73
CA PRO A 72 3.36 -10.14 -3.56
C PRO A 72 2.41 -11.21 -3.04
N VAL A 73 1.55 -11.76 -3.90
CA VAL A 73 0.61 -12.85 -3.60
C VAL A 73 0.81 -14.00 -4.58
N ARG A 74 0.73 -15.26 -4.14
CA ARG A 74 0.83 -16.41 -5.04
C ARG A 74 -0.44 -16.56 -5.90
N LEU A 75 -0.25 -16.69 -7.21
CA LEU A 75 -1.31 -16.81 -8.22
C LEU A 75 -1.95 -18.21 -8.14
N VAL A 76 -3.29 -18.25 -8.08
CA VAL A 76 -4.04 -19.46 -7.69
C VAL A 76 -4.01 -20.53 -8.80
N GLN A 77 -3.68 -21.76 -8.41
CA GLN A 77 -3.39 -22.89 -9.32
C GLN A 77 -4.48 -23.21 -10.35
N LEU A 78 -5.76 -22.87 -10.10
CA LEU A 78 -6.85 -23.11 -11.03
C LEU A 78 -6.75 -22.27 -12.33
N ARG A 79 -6.15 -21.07 -12.28
CA ARG A 79 -5.95 -20.25 -13.49
C ARG A 79 -4.88 -20.79 -14.44
N ARG A 80 -3.97 -21.68 -13.98
CA ARG A 80 -2.91 -22.32 -14.81
C ARG A 80 -3.45 -22.85 -16.14
N ARG A 81 -4.59 -23.55 -16.11
CA ARG A 81 -5.14 -24.24 -17.29
C ARG A 81 -5.60 -23.27 -18.39
N SER A 82 -5.97 -22.04 -18.03
CA SER A 82 -6.37 -21.01 -19.01
C SER A 82 -5.18 -20.28 -19.63
N MET A 83 -3.99 -20.35 -19.02
CA MET A 83 -2.79 -19.62 -19.45
C MET A 83 -1.88 -20.45 -20.37
N MET A 84 -1.94 -21.79 -20.30
CA MET A 84 -0.97 -22.65 -20.98
C MET A 84 -1.36 -23.07 -22.41
N THR A 85 -2.55 -22.72 -22.90
CA THR A 85 -3.02 -23.09 -24.26
C THR A 85 -3.88 -22.00 -24.90
N PRO A 86 -3.29 -20.98 -25.56
CA PRO A 86 -3.99 -20.08 -26.46
C PRO A 86 -4.22 -20.76 -27.83
N THR A 87 -5.02 -21.82 -27.87
CA THR A 87 -5.42 -22.54 -29.10
C THR A 87 -6.93 -22.74 -29.16
N SER A 88 -7.49 -22.55 -30.34
CA SER A 88 -8.92 -22.30 -30.60
C SER A 88 -9.85 -23.51 -30.54
N GLU A 89 -9.53 -24.52 -29.72
CA GLU A 89 -10.25 -25.81 -29.67
C GLU A 89 -10.81 -26.18 -28.28
N ALA A 90 -10.74 -25.27 -27.30
CA ALA A 90 -11.26 -25.46 -25.94
C ALA A 90 -12.81 -25.45 -25.82
N ARG A 91 -13.53 -25.97 -26.83
CA ARG A 91 -14.98 -26.20 -26.84
C ARG A 91 -15.32 -27.68 -27.09
N SER A 92 -14.69 -28.57 -26.33
CA SER A 92 -15.16 -29.95 -26.16
C SER A 92 -14.79 -30.47 -24.76
N ASP A 93 -15.58 -31.41 -24.25
CA ASP A 93 -15.37 -32.03 -22.95
C ASP A 93 -14.05 -32.82 -22.91
N ASN A 94 -13.32 -32.72 -21.79
CA ASN A 94 -12.26 -33.67 -21.46
C ASN A 94 -12.68 -34.46 -20.19
N PRO A 95 -13.40 -35.59 -20.34
CA PRO A 95 -14.16 -36.19 -19.25
C PRO A 95 -13.35 -37.06 -18.26
N PHE A 96 -12.10 -37.43 -18.57
CA PHE A 96 -11.36 -38.42 -17.75
C PHE A 96 -9.84 -38.19 -17.64
N ILE A 97 -9.40 -37.43 -16.63
CA ILE A 97 -8.26 -37.85 -15.76
C ILE A 97 -8.58 -37.46 -14.30
N PHE A 98 -9.22 -38.37 -13.55
CA PHE A 98 -9.29 -38.29 -12.09
C PHE A 98 -8.05 -38.92 -11.45
N THR A 99 -6.90 -38.25 -11.56
CA THR A 99 -5.82 -38.49 -10.59
C THR A 99 -6.31 -37.94 -9.25
N PRO A 100 -6.39 -38.74 -8.17
CA PRO A 100 -6.81 -38.24 -6.88
C PRO A 100 -5.79 -37.23 -6.37
N ILE A 101 -6.16 -35.94 -6.39
CA ILE A 101 -5.38 -34.89 -5.77
C ILE A 101 -5.48 -35.11 -4.26
N SER A 102 -4.51 -35.82 -3.68
CA SER A 102 -4.24 -35.74 -2.25
C SER A 102 -4.05 -34.26 -1.92
N ASN A 103 -4.94 -33.72 -1.08
CA ASN A 103 -5.01 -32.28 -0.78
C ASN A 103 -3.82 -31.83 0.09
N HIS A 104 -2.64 -31.75 -0.53
CA HIS A 104 -1.51 -30.93 -0.09
C HIS A 104 -1.76 -29.44 -0.35
N ASN A 105 -3.02 -29.04 -0.53
CA ASN A 105 -3.50 -27.66 -0.50
C ASN A 105 -3.54 -27.12 0.96
N SER A 106 -2.51 -27.46 1.73
CA SER A 106 -2.27 -27.07 3.13
C SER A 106 -1.10 -26.08 3.19
N MET A 107 -1.17 -25.05 2.33
CA MET A 107 -0.31 -23.86 2.33
C MET A 107 -1.12 -22.56 2.24
N SER A 108 -2.45 -22.62 2.35
CA SER A 108 -3.21 -21.56 2.99
C SER A 108 -3.02 -21.71 4.51
N VAL A 109 -2.83 -20.59 5.20
CA VAL A 109 -2.28 -20.53 6.57
C VAL A 109 -0.84 -21.07 6.64
N PHE A 110 0.13 -20.19 6.39
CA PHE A 110 1.48 -20.36 6.94
C PHE A 110 1.41 -20.19 8.46
N GLU A 111 0.95 -21.25 9.15
CA GLU A 111 1.11 -21.39 10.59
C GLU A 111 2.60 -21.21 10.92
N THR A 112 2.93 -20.31 11.85
CA THR A 112 4.27 -19.71 11.96
C THR A 112 5.29 -20.71 12.51
N ARG A 113 5.77 -21.62 11.64
CA ARG A 113 6.57 -22.77 12.03
C ARG A 113 7.90 -22.33 12.61
N ARG A 114 8.01 -22.43 13.93
CA ARG A 114 9.30 -22.49 14.61
C ARG A 114 10.02 -23.74 14.14
N THR A 115 11.18 -23.55 13.54
CA THR A 115 12.09 -24.65 13.20
C THR A 115 12.70 -25.25 14.47
N SER A 116 13.43 -26.36 14.33
CA SER A 116 14.25 -26.93 15.40
C SER A 116 15.35 -25.98 15.94
N SER A 117 15.69 -24.90 15.21
CA SER A 117 16.63 -23.85 15.65
C SER A 117 15.95 -22.59 16.21
N ASN A 118 14.65 -22.65 16.52
CA ASN A 118 13.84 -21.51 16.99
C ASN A 118 13.81 -20.32 16.00
N SER A 119 14.09 -20.55 14.71
CA SER A 119 13.90 -19.54 13.66
C SER A 119 12.42 -19.42 13.30
N LEU A 120 11.99 -18.21 12.95
CA LEU A 120 10.59 -17.90 12.62
C LEU A 120 10.44 -17.61 11.13
N ILE A 121 9.90 -18.57 10.38
CA ILE A 121 9.44 -18.32 9.01
C ILE A 121 8.18 -17.46 9.09
N THR A 122 8.24 -16.26 8.52
CA THR A 122 7.12 -15.32 8.47
C THR A 122 6.17 -15.65 7.32
N ASP A 123 4.95 -15.15 7.39
CA ASP A 123 3.99 -15.08 6.28
C ASP A 123 4.21 -13.84 5.38
N ILE A 124 5.25 -13.06 5.66
CA ILE A 124 5.59 -11.83 4.95
C ILE A 124 6.42 -12.17 3.71
N VAL A 125 6.01 -11.58 2.59
CA VAL A 125 6.77 -11.58 1.33
C VAL A 125 7.10 -10.14 0.96
N TRP A 126 8.37 -9.88 0.63
CA TRP A 126 8.85 -8.61 0.08
C TRP A 126 9.20 -8.77 -1.41
N ALA A 127 9.25 -7.66 -2.16
CA ALA A 127 9.64 -7.66 -3.57
C ALA A 127 11.10 -7.20 -3.73
N GLN A 128 11.86 -7.84 -4.62
CA GLN A 128 13.20 -7.39 -4.99
C GLN A 128 13.15 -5.96 -5.58
N ASP A 129 14.18 -5.17 -5.26
CA ASP A 129 14.41 -3.78 -5.68
C ASP A 129 13.41 -2.73 -5.17
N GLU A 130 12.52 -3.10 -4.24
CA GLU A 130 11.58 -2.18 -3.59
C GLU A 130 11.89 -1.89 -2.11
N PRO A 131 11.49 -0.70 -1.58
CA PRO A 131 11.61 -0.40 -0.16
C PRO A 131 10.80 -1.35 0.73
N CYS A 132 11.45 -1.89 1.76
CA CYS A 132 10.85 -2.72 2.79
C CYS A 132 11.26 -2.21 4.19
N SER A 133 10.42 -2.45 5.20
CA SER A 133 10.60 -1.90 6.55
C SER A 133 10.65 -3.00 7.62
N THR A 134 11.56 -2.85 8.58
CA THR A 134 11.51 -3.57 9.87
C THR A 134 11.20 -2.57 10.97
N VAL A 135 10.13 -2.78 11.74
CA VAL A 135 9.79 -1.92 12.88
C VAL A 135 10.61 -2.33 14.10
N MET A 136 11.22 -1.34 14.75
CA MET A 136 12.08 -1.54 15.90
C MET A 136 11.67 -0.61 17.05
N VAL A 137 11.54 -1.14 18.27
CA VAL A 137 11.32 -0.36 19.49
C VAL A 137 12.54 -0.49 20.38
N LEU A 138 13.17 0.65 20.66
CA LEU A 138 14.36 0.77 21.50
C LEU A 138 14.02 1.46 22.81
N LYS A 139 14.54 0.95 23.92
CA LYS A 139 14.51 1.63 25.22
C LYS A 139 15.92 1.96 25.67
N ASN A 140 16.20 3.25 25.91
CA ASN A 140 17.40 3.64 26.63
C ASN A 140 17.23 3.27 28.11
N THR A 141 18.14 2.47 28.65
CA THR A 141 18.15 2.00 30.05
C THR A 141 19.23 2.69 30.89
N LEU A 142 19.97 3.63 30.30
CA LEU A 142 20.99 4.43 30.97
C LEU A 142 20.40 5.75 31.52
N PRO A 143 20.97 6.29 32.61
CA PRO A 143 20.44 7.49 33.29
C PRO A 143 20.95 8.79 32.64
N PHE A 144 21.08 8.82 31.32
CA PHE A 144 21.58 9.95 30.52
C PHE A 144 21.21 9.75 29.04
N ASP A 145 21.24 10.85 28.28
CA ASP A 145 20.95 10.86 26.85
C ASP A 145 21.90 9.95 26.06
N LEU A 146 21.36 9.10 25.21
CA LEU A 146 22.13 8.07 24.51
C LEU A 146 22.11 8.31 23.01
N ARG A 147 23.24 8.73 22.44
CA ARG A 147 23.42 8.87 20.98
C ARG A 147 23.75 7.50 20.38
N VAL A 148 22.83 6.95 19.58
CA VAL A 148 23.03 5.69 18.86
C VAL A 148 23.24 6.01 17.39
N THR A 149 24.35 5.56 16.81
CA THR A 149 24.67 5.76 15.39
C THR A 149 24.75 4.43 14.65
N SER A 150 24.76 4.50 13.31
CA SER A 150 24.98 3.36 12.42
C SER A 150 24.09 2.14 12.69
N ILE A 151 22.82 2.37 13.04
CA ILE A 151 21.83 1.30 13.22
C ILE A 151 21.53 0.65 11.86
N LYS A 152 21.73 -0.67 11.79
CA LYS A 152 21.41 -1.52 10.65
C LYS A 152 20.86 -2.87 11.13
N LEU A 153 20.20 -3.61 10.25
CA LEU A 153 19.84 -5.00 10.50
C LEU A 153 21.08 -5.91 10.35
N LEU A 154 21.11 -7.01 11.09
CA LEU A 154 22.04 -8.12 10.87
C LEU A 154 21.32 -9.15 9.98
N THR A 155 21.75 -9.25 8.73
CA THR A 155 21.07 -10.06 7.71
C THR A 155 22.00 -11.02 6.98
N ASP A 156 21.46 -12.14 6.52
CA ASP A 156 22.11 -13.09 5.60
C ASP A 156 21.10 -13.56 4.52
N GLY A 157 21.60 -14.26 3.50
CA GLY A 157 20.82 -14.65 2.32
C GLY A 157 20.78 -13.54 1.27
N VAL A 158 19.58 -13.06 0.93
CA VAL A 158 19.40 -12.00 -0.08
C VAL A 158 20.06 -10.69 0.38
N PRO A 159 20.92 -10.04 -0.44
CA PRO A 159 21.59 -8.81 -0.04
C PRO A 159 20.61 -7.65 0.22
N LEU A 160 20.61 -7.09 1.44
CA LEU A 160 19.76 -5.96 1.82
C LEU A 160 20.54 -4.64 1.83
N GLU A 161 20.28 -3.77 0.85
CA GLU A 161 20.81 -2.40 0.85
C GLU A 161 20.12 -1.60 1.97
N THR A 162 20.90 -1.09 2.94
CA THR A 162 20.37 -0.28 4.06
C THR A 162 21.19 0.99 4.28
N LYS A 163 20.49 2.11 4.46
CA LYS A 163 21.11 3.36 4.90
C LYS A 163 21.18 3.37 6.44
N PRO A 164 22.37 3.49 7.05
CA PRO A 164 22.54 3.47 8.50
C PRO A 164 21.73 4.58 9.18
N SER A 165 20.83 4.21 10.09
CA SER A 165 20.04 5.17 10.88
C SER A 165 20.83 5.64 12.10
N SER A 166 20.56 6.86 12.58
CA SER A 166 21.18 7.42 13.78
C SER A 166 20.17 8.29 14.52
N LEU A 167 20.12 8.20 15.86
CA LEU A 167 19.20 8.98 16.69
C LEU A 167 19.74 9.20 18.12
N LYS A 168 19.07 10.10 18.85
CA LYS A 168 19.28 10.37 20.26
C LYS A 168 18.11 9.79 21.06
N LEU A 169 18.39 9.02 22.12
CA LEU A 169 17.38 8.41 22.98
C LEU A 169 17.43 9.02 24.38
N GLU A 170 16.30 9.50 24.88
CA GLU A 170 16.15 10.07 26.22
C GLU A 170 16.18 9.00 27.33
N PRO A 171 16.57 9.33 28.58
CA PRO A 171 16.72 8.35 29.66
C PRO A 171 15.41 7.62 29.99
N ASN A 172 15.43 6.29 30.04
CA ASN A 172 14.27 5.42 30.35
C ASN A 172 13.11 5.44 29.33
N MET A 173 13.15 6.31 28.33
CA MET A 173 12.11 6.43 27.30
C MET A 173 12.20 5.29 26.27
N GLN A 174 11.06 5.02 25.62
CA GLN A 174 10.96 4.14 24.46
C GLN A 174 10.86 4.97 23.19
N THR A 175 11.47 4.51 22.11
CA THR A 175 11.42 5.15 20.80
C THR A 175 11.22 4.09 19.73
N THR A 176 10.18 4.27 18.92
CA THR A 176 9.89 3.44 17.75
C THR A 176 10.57 4.04 16.53
N ILE A 177 11.26 3.21 15.75
CA ILE A 177 11.84 3.56 14.46
C ILE A 177 11.47 2.50 13.41
N GLN A 178 11.52 2.87 12.13
CA GLN A 178 11.52 1.90 11.04
C GLN A 178 12.93 1.86 10.43
N LEU A 179 13.48 0.66 10.28
CA LEU A 179 14.71 0.42 9.54
C LEU A 179 14.30 0.03 8.11
N ILE A 180 14.51 0.94 7.17
CA ILE A 180 14.20 0.76 5.75
C ILE A 180 15.39 0.12 5.04
N GLY A 181 15.13 -0.89 4.22
CA GLY A 181 16.09 -1.48 3.30
C GLY A 181 15.49 -1.77 1.93
N ILE A 182 16.32 -2.15 0.97
CA ILE A 182 15.90 -2.62 -0.35
C ILE A 182 16.57 -3.98 -0.60
N PRO A 183 15.83 -5.09 -0.78
CA PRO A 183 16.42 -6.39 -1.06
C PRO A 183 16.85 -6.41 -2.54
N ARG A 184 18.15 -6.53 -2.78
CA ARG A 184 18.77 -6.46 -4.10
C ARG A 184 18.88 -7.85 -4.74
N GLN A 185 19.44 -7.87 -5.94
CA GLN A 185 19.71 -9.03 -6.80
C GLN A 185 19.73 -10.38 -6.06
N LEU A 186 18.70 -11.19 -6.32
CA LEU A 186 18.71 -12.62 -5.99
C LEU A 186 19.97 -13.27 -6.61
N PRO A 187 20.86 -13.90 -5.82
CA PRO A 187 22.09 -14.49 -6.34
C PRO A 187 21.79 -15.81 -7.05
N ARG A 188 21.29 -15.74 -8.29
CA ARG A 188 21.00 -16.91 -9.13
C ARG A 188 21.96 -16.99 -10.30
N THR A 189 22.76 -18.06 -10.33
CA THR A 189 23.46 -18.53 -11.53
C THR A 189 22.44 -19.02 -12.57
N THR A 190 22.84 -19.05 -13.84
CA THR A 190 21.99 -19.47 -14.97
C THR A 190 21.68 -20.97 -15.03
N ASP A 191 22.25 -21.75 -14.12
CA ASP A 191 22.43 -23.19 -14.28
C ASP A 191 21.56 -23.95 -13.27
N ASP A 192 20.62 -24.72 -13.80
CA ASP A 192 19.36 -25.16 -13.16
C ASP A 192 19.54 -26.36 -12.20
N SER A 193 20.27 -26.16 -11.09
CA SER A 193 20.51 -27.26 -10.12
C SER A 193 20.71 -26.91 -8.64
N ASP A 194 21.06 -25.67 -8.26
CA ASP A 194 21.25 -25.30 -6.85
C ASP A 194 20.17 -24.34 -6.33
N GLN A 195 19.68 -24.59 -5.12
CA GLN A 195 18.54 -23.87 -4.51
C GLN A 195 18.98 -22.52 -3.94
N THR A 196 19.33 -21.61 -4.84
CA THR A 196 19.71 -20.22 -4.54
C THR A 196 18.56 -19.49 -3.82
N VAL A 197 18.73 -19.34 -2.51
CA VAL A 197 17.63 -19.10 -1.58
C VAL A 197 17.08 -17.68 -1.69
N SER A 198 15.85 -17.55 -2.19
CA SER A 198 15.07 -16.30 -2.19
C SER A 198 14.55 -15.93 -0.80
N ARG A 199 15.44 -15.84 0.19
CA ARG A 199 15.12 -15.50 1.58
C ARG A 199 16.09 -14.50 2.14
N LEU A 200 15.54 -13.55 2.89
CA LEU A 200 16.29 -12.70 3.80
C LEU A 200 16.14 -13.27 5.22
N GLU A 201 17.27 -13.58 5.85
CA GLU A 201 17.32 -14.00 7.24
C GLU A 201 17.74 -12.81 8.12
N ILE A 202 16.93 -12.42 9.10
CA ILE A 202 17.17 -11.26 9.97
C ILE A 202 17.47 -11.77 11.39
N PHE A 203 18.74 -11.72 11.78
CA PHE A 203 19.25 -12.22 13.07
C PHE A 203 19.22 -11.20 14.21
N GLY A 204 18.90 -9.94 13.91
CA GLY A 204 18.95 -8.84 14.87
C GLY A 204 19.46 -7.55 14.24
N TYR A 205 20.28 -6.81 14.97
CA TYR A 205 20.70 -5.46 14.57
C TYR A 205 22.14 -5.13 15.01
N SER A 206 22.83 -4.29 14.24
CA SER A 206 24.10 -3.69 14.65
C SER A 206 23.87 -2.23 15.06
N THR A 207 24.55 -1.77 16.11
CA THR A 207 24.63 -0.35 16.50
C THR A 207 26.09 0.06 16.68
N HIS A 208 26.39 1.33 16.46
CA HIS A 208 27.56 1.98 17.04
C HIS A 208 27.08 2.83 18.23
N LEU A 209 27.61 2.56 19.42
CA LEU A 209 27.21 3.20 20.66
C LEU A 209 28.38 3.37 21.63
N LEU A 210 28.52 4.56 22.24
CA LEU A 210 29.62 4.90 23.16
C LEU A 210 31.01 4.58 22.56
N GLY A 211 31.16 4.72 21.25
CA GLY A 211 32.40 4.36 20.55
C GLY A 211 32.67 2.85 20.42
N VAL A 212 31.65 2.00 20.61
CA VAL A 212 31.71 0.55 20.45
C VAL A 212 30.69 0.06 19.43
N LYS A 213 31.18 -0.64 18.40
CA LYS A 213 30.37 -1.41 17.45
C LYS A 213 29.83 -2.68 18.12
N SER A 214 28.51 -2.81 18.19
CA SER A 214 27.80 -3.93 18.82
C SER A 214 26.91 -4.65 17.82
N ASN A 215 27.08 -5.97 17.68
CA ASN A 215 26.22 -6.85 16.88
C ASN A 215 25.23 -7.58 17.82
N CYS A 216 24.03 -7.02 17.97
CA CYS A 216 22.99 -7.50 18.87
C CYS A 216 22.09 -8.52 18.16
N ARG A 217 22.43 -9.81 18.26
CA ARG A 217 21.57 -10.91 17.81
C ARG A 217 20.34 -11.06 18.72
N LEU A 218 19.20 -11.44 18.14
CA LEU A 218 17.91 -11.58 18.82
C LEU A 218 17.94 -12.60 19.97
N ASP A 219 18.59 -13.75 19.73
CA ASP A 219 18.84 -14.82 20.71
C ASP A 219 19.67 -14.36 21.94
N MET A 220 20.41 -13.25 21.82
CA MET A 220 21.25 -12.68 22.88
C MET A 220 20.61 -11.47 23.60
N ILE A 221 19.35 -11.10 23.28
CA ILE A 221 18.65 -9.99 23.95
C ILE A 221 18.02 -10.47 25.26
N PRO A 222 18.47 -9.98 26.43
CA PRO A 222 18.11 -10.56 27.72
C PRO A 222 16.63 -10.37 28.05
N LYS A 223 15.98 -11.44 28.54
CA LYS A 223 14.55 -11.51 28.92
C LYS A 223 13.57 -11.24 27.76
N SER A 224 14.03 -11.27 26.50
CA SER A 224 13.16 -11.18 25.34
C SER A 224 12.41 -12.50 25.07
N LYS A 225 11.47 -12.47 24.11
CA LYS A 225 10.78 -13.65 23.55
C LYS A 225 11.03 -13.80 22.04
N PHE A 226 12.12 -13.21 21.52
CA PHE A 226 12.40 -13.23 20.09
C PHE A 226 12.72 -14.64 19.58
N PRO A 227 12.49 -14.92 18.28
CA PRO A 227 13.12 -16.06 17.63
C PRO A 227 14.63 -15.86 17.52
N SER A 228 15.37 -16.91 17.13
CA SER A 228 16.80 -16.78 16.81
C SER A 228 17.05 -15.88 15.59
N GLN A 229 16.09 -15.88 14.66
CA GLN A 229 16.04 -15.07 13.44
C GLN A 229 14.60 -15.00 12.91
N TYR A 230 14.27 -13.95 12.18
CA TYR A 230 13.11 -13.93 11.27
C TYR A 230 13.56 -14.37 9.88
N ILE A 231 12.70 -15.05 9.12
CA ILE A 231 12.94 -15.45 7.73
C ILE A 231 11.79 -14.87 6.89
N VAL A 232 12.15 -14.07 5.88
CA VAL A 232 11.23 -13.39 4.97
C VAL A 232 11.50 -13.90 3.55
N ASP A 233 10.47 -14.37 2.85
CA ASP A 233 10.58 -14.79 1.45
C ASP A 233 10.65 -13.53 0.56
N ILE A 234 11.54 -13.52 -0.45
CA ILE A 234 11.72 -12.40 -1.39
C ILE A 234 11.22 -12.84 -2.77
N ALA A 235 10.14 -12.21 -3.24
CA ALA A 235 9.68 -12.35 -4.62
C ALA A 235 10.62 -11.62 -5.61
N PRO A 236 10.77 -12.09 -6.85
CA PRO A 236 11.44 -11.32 -7.91
C PRO A 236 10.76 -9.97 -8.17
N PRO A 237 11.40 -9.05 -8.92
CA PRO A 237 10.80 -7.77 -9.28
C PRO A 237 9.42 -7.93 -9.92
N LEU A 238 8.46 -7.15 -9.46
CA LEU A 238 7.06 -7.16 -9.90
C LEU A 238 6.73 -5.85 -10.60
N PRO A 239 5.80 -5.85 -11.58
CA PRO A 239 5.27 -4.61 -12.12
C PRO A 239 4.54 -3.78 -11.05
N ARG A 240 4.32 -2.50 -11.33
CA ARG A 240 3.49 -1.58 -10.52
C ARG A 240 2.62 -0.78 -11.48
N ILE A 241 1.31 -0.80 -11.25
CA ILE A 241 0.35 -0.02 -12.06
C ILE A 241 -0.24 1.12 -11.24
N GLU A 242 -0.39 2.27 -11.90
CA GLU A 242 -1.00 3.50 -11.38
C GLU A 242 -2.15 3.93 -12.30
N PHE A 243 -3.18 4.51 -11.71
CA PHE A 243 -4.44 4.82 -12.39
C PHE A 243 -4.66 6.33 -12.48
N GLN A 244 -5.20 6.78 -13.61
CA GLN A 244 -5.56 8.18 -13.86
C GLN A 244 -6.86 8.22 -14.68
N PHE A 245 -7.82 9.03 -14.26
CA PHE A 245 -8.95 9.45 -15.09
C PHE A 245 -8.64 10.78 -15.80
N PRO A 246 -9.37 11.17 -16.86
CA PRO A 246 -9.28 12.49 -17.45
C PRO A 246 -9.79 13.54 -16.45
N GLU A 247 -9.11 14.67 -16.33
CA GLU A 247 -9.45 15.74 -15.37
C GLU A 247 -10.68 16.56 -15.82
N ASP A 248 -11.08 16.46 -17.10
CA ASP A 248 -12.09 17.30 -17.75
C ASP A 248 -13.57 16.84 -17.58
N LEU A 249 -13.85 15.83 -16.74
CA LEU A 249 -15.20 15.27 -16.58
C LEU A 249 -15.91 15.89 -15.34
N PRO A 250 -16.94 16.74 -15.52
CA PRO A 250 -17.45 17.61 -14.45
C PRO A 250 -18.23 16.88 -13.34
N ASP A 251 -18.74 15.68 -13.59
CA ASP A 251 -19.51 14.88 -12.63
C ASP A 251 -18.65 13.83 -11.88
N PHE A 252 -17.32 13.91 -11.97
CA PHE A 252 -16.39 12.98 -11.31
C PHE A 252 -15.68 13.62 -10.11
N LEU A 253 -15.69 12.92 -8.98
CA LEU A 253 -14.76 13.14 -7.87
C LEU A 253 -13.82 11.95 -7.78
N VAL A 254 -12.51 12.17 -7.97
CA VAL A 254 -11.49 11.13 -8.01
C VAL A 254 -10.53 11.31 -6.82
N ASP A 255 -10.62 10.40 -5.86
CA ASP A 255 -9.78 10.37 -4.66
C ASP A 255 -8.70 9.28 -4.81
N PRO A 256 -7.47 9.62 -5.25
CA PRO A 256 -6.36 8.67 -5.30
C PRO A 256 -5.87 8.35 -3.88
N ILE A 257 -5.85 7.06 -3.53
CA ILE A 257 -5.35 6.59 -2.24
C ILE A 257 -3.88 6.18 -2.42
N PRO A 258 -2.90 6.89 -1.81
CA PRO A 258 -1.48 6.56 -1.97
C PRO A 258 -1.21 5.10 -1.60
N SER A 259 -0.59 4.33 -2.49
CA SER A 259 -0.43 2.88 -2.32
C SER A 259 0.36 2.48 -1.08
N ASP A 260 1.15 3.38 -0.49
CA ASP A 260 1.84 3.24 0.79
C ASP A 260 0.93 3.37 2.02
N GLN A 261 -0.28 3.93 1.88
CA GLN A 261 -1.29 4.06 2.94
C GLN A 261 -2.42 2.99 2.82
N VAL A 262 -2.33 2.09 1.83
CA VAL A 262 -3.29 1.01 1.59
C VAL A 262 -3.00 -0.17 2.53
N ASP A 263 -3.29 0.06 3.81
CA ASP A 263 -2.97 -0.84 4.94
C ASP A 263 -3.86 -2.10 5.02
N LYS A 264 -5.13 -2.01 4.57
CA LYS A 264 -6.19 -3.00 4.90
C LYS A 264 -7.06 -3.49 3.73
N ASP A 265 -7.36 -2.64 2.76
CA ASP A 265 -8.15 -3.00 1.55
C ASP A 265 -7.22 -3.12 0.33
N LEU A 266 -7.73 -3.44 -0.85
CA LEU A 266 -6.98 -3.40 -2.12
C LEU A 266 -7.11 -2.06 -2.85
N ILE A 267 -7.98 -1.17 -2.37
CA ILE A 267 -8.39 0.04 -3.09
C ILE A 267 -7.27 1.08 -3.08
N VAL A 268 -6.88 1.52 -4.28
CA VAL A 268 -5.87 2.55 -4.53
C VAL A 268 -6.47 3.84 -5.12
N MET A 269 -7.76 3.83 -5.44
CA MET A 269 -8.49 4.99 -5.95
C MET A 269 -9.99 4.79 -5.71
N GLU A 270 -10.66 5.83 -5.23
CA GLU A 270 -12.12 5.92 -5.16
C GLU A 270 -12.60 6.92 -6.22
N VAL A 271 -13.68 6.61 -6.90
CA VAL A 271 -14.24 7.40 -8.01
C VAL A 271 -15.74 7.54 -7.78
N THR A 272 -16.17 8.70 -7.32
CA THR A 272 -17.59 9.04 -7.19
C THR A 272 -18.06 9.71 -8.47
N ILE A 273 -19.19 9.26 -9.00
CA ILE A 273 -19.78 9.73 -10.26
C ILE A 273 -21.25 10.00 -10.03
N GLU A 274 -21.69 11.21 -10.34
CA GLU A 274 -23.11 11.55 -10.28
C GLU A 274 -23.77 11.39 -11.68
N MET A 275 -24.89 10.67 -11.78
CA MET A 275 -25.57 10.36 -13.07
C MET A 275 -27.10 10.47 -12.95
N LYS A 276 -27.85 10.57 -14.06
CA LYS A 276 -29.32 10.36 -14.03
C LYS A 276 -29.68 8.88 -14.24
N LEU A 277 -30.92 8.53 -13.89
CA LEU A 277 -31.39 7.14 -13.85
C LEU A 277 -31.69 6.55 -15.24
N GLY A 278 -30.70 5.82 -15.77
CA GLY A 278 -30.68 5.25 -17.11
C GLY A 278 -29.68 5.92 -18.05
N ASP A 279 -28.84 6.84 -17.55
CA ASP A 279 -27.72 7.38 -18.31
C ASP A 279 -26.65 6.32 -18.56
N GLN A 280 -25.94 6.47 -19.68
CA GLN A 280 -24.76 5.72 -20.04
C GLN A 280 -23.61 6.70 -20.28
N LEU A 281 -22.44 6.39 -19.73
CA LEU A 281 -21.27 7.26 -19.68
C LEU A 281 -20.05 6.49 -20.20
N ASP A 282 -19.56 6.86 -21.38
CA ASP A 282 -18.36 6.30 -21.99
C ASP A 282 -17.16 7.22 -21.70
N THR A 283 -16.17 6.70 -20.99
CA THR A 283 -14.94 7.40 -20.56
C THR A 283 -13.71 6.50 -20.77
N GLN A 284 -12.53 6.92 -20.31
CA GLN A 284 -11.28 6.15 -20.41
C GLN A 284 -10.53 6.11 -19.08
N LEU A 285 -10.27 4.90 -18.57
CA LEU A 285 -9.35 4.68 -17.46
C LEU A 285 -7.94 4.55 -18.03
N SER A 286 -7.04 5.47 -17.66
CA SER A 286 -5.64 5.31 -18.01
C SER A 286 -4.88 4.49 -16.96
N VAL A 287 -4.06 3.56 -17.45
CA VAL A 287 -3.21 2.68 -16.64
C VAL A 287 -1.76 2.90 -17.05
N LEU A 288 -0.93 3.37 -16.11
CA LEU A 288 0.52 3.58 -16.27
C LEU A 288 1.27 2.45 -15.56
N ASN A 289 2.22 1.81 -16.23
CA ASN A 289 3.19 0.91 -15.59
C ASN A 289 4.38 1.72 -15.07
N SER A 290 4.36 2.15 -13.80
CA SER A 290 5.40 2.97 -13.19
C SER A 290 6.65 2.17 -12.73
N SER A 291 6.89 1.01 -13.34
CA SER A 291 7.98 0.09 -12.98
C SER A 291 8.93 -0.24 -14.15
N ASN A 292 10.00 -0.97 -13.82
CA ASN A 292 10.96 -1.53 -14.78
C ASN A 292 10.61 -2.96 -15.23
N VAL A 293 9.38 -3.43 -15.01
CA VAL A 293 8.92 -4.79 -15.36
C VAL A 293 7.66 -4.69 -16.20
N ASP A 294 7.63 -5.34 -17.36
CA ASP A 294 6.45 -5.40 -18.22
C ASP A 294 5.26 -6.09 -17.52
N VAL A 295 4.04 -5.64 -17.78
CA VAL A 295 2.81 -6.34 -17.35
C VAL A 295 2.44 -7.39 -18.40
N GLU A 296 2.99 -8.59 -18.23
CA GLU A 296 2.71 -9.77 -19.10
C GLU A 296 1.40 -10.49 -18.75
N TYR A 297 0.86 -10.23 -17.56
CA TYR A 297 -0.44 -10.73 -17.11
C TYR A 297 -1.26 -9.61 -16.49
N LEU A 298 -2.47 -9.42 -17.01
CA LEU A 298 -3.50 -8.56 -16.41
C LEU A 298 -4.83 -9.32 -16.41
N PHE A 299 -5.51 -9.35 -15.27
CA PHE A 299 -6.87 -9.87 -15.13
C PHE A 299 -7.70 -8.89 -14.32
N ILE A 300 -8.80 -8.41 -14.92
CA ILE A 300 -9.71 -7.45 -14.30
C ILE A 300 -11.01 -8.17 -13.92
N LYS A 301 -11.54 -7.88 -12.74
CA LYS A 301 -12.84 -8.40 -12.28
C LYS A 301 -13.66 -7.31 -11.60
N GLU A 302 -14.86 -7.08 -12.12
CA GLU A 302 -15.91 -6.34 -11.42
C GLU A 302 -16.44 -7.14 -10.21
N LYS A 303 -16.72 -6.44 -9.12
CA LYS A 303 -17.52 -6.91 -7.99
C LYS A 303 -18.48 -5.79 -7.56
N GLN A 304 -19.76 -5.98 -7.83
CA GLN A 304 -20.84 -5.09 -7.44
C GLN A 304 -21.19 -5.27 -5.95
N GLN A 305 -21.66 -4.22 -5.28
CA GLN A 305 -22.19 -4.28 -3.91
C GLN A 305 -23.53 -5.03 -3.84
N ARG A 306 -24.37 -4.88 -4.88
CA ARG A 306 -25.67 -5.53 -5.05
C ARG A 306 -25.67 -6.23 -6.41
N THR A 307 -26.01 -7.51 -6.43
CA THR A 307 -26.20 -8.29 -7.66
C THR A 307 -27.61 -8.84 -7.67
N ILE A 308 -28.31 -8.74 -8.80
CA ILE A 308 -29.66 -9.30 -8.99
C ILE A 308 -29.52 -10.46 -9.99
N ALA A 309 -30.36 -11.49 -9.89
CA ALA A 309 -30.31 -12.60 -10.83
C ALA A 309 -30.65 -12.09 -12.25
N GLY A 310 -29.65 -12.07 -13.14
CA GLY A 310 -29.77 -11.49 -14.48
C GLY A 310 -29.46 -9.99 -14.59
N SER A 311 -28.83 -9.35 -13.58
CA SER A 311 -28.37 -7.96 -13.72
C SER A 311 -27.18 -7.83 -14.68
N GLU A 312 -27.18 -6.77 -15.48
CA GLU A 312 -26.07 -6.35 -16.33
C GLU A 312 -24.86 -5.84 -15.51
N LYS A 313 -23.72 -5.67 -16.20
CA LYS A 313 -22.52 -5.06 -15.62
C LYS A 313 -22.73 -3.55 -15.51
N ILE A 314 -22.58 -2.99 -14.30
CA ILE A 314 -22.54 -1.53 -14.10
C ILE A 314 -21.37 -0.93 -14.87
N ILE A 315 -20.24 -1.64 -14.89
CA ILE A 315 -19.03 -1.23 -15.62
C ILE A 315 -18.68 -2.27 -16.68
N THR A 316 -18.77 -1.86 -17.94
CA THR A 316 -18.26 -2.63 -19.08
C THR A 316 -16.93 -2.04 -19.52
N LEU A 317 -15.95 -2.92 -19.72
CA LEU A 317 -14.61 -2.58 -20.22
C LEU A 317 -14.47 -3.13 -21.65
N ASP A 318 -13.54 -2.57 -22.43
CA ASP A 318 -13.17 -3.16 -23.72
C ASP A 318 -12.44 -4.51 -23.51
N GLU A 319 -13.21 -5.60 -23.62
CA GLU A 319 -12.68 -6.97 -23.48
C GLU A 319 -11.69 -7.32 -24.62
N GLN A 320 -11.79 -6.71 -25.80
CA GLN A 320 -10.84 -6.96 -26.90
C GLN A 320 -9.48 -6.31 -26.60
N LEU A 321 -9.47 -5.12 -26.00
CA LEU A 321 -8.25 -4.46 -25.56
C LEU A 321 -7.57 -5.21 -24.40
N ILE A 322 -8.35 -5.77 -23.48
CA ILE A 322 -7.85 -6.59 -22.36
C ILE A 322 -7.25 -7.92 -22.87
N ASP A 323 -7.90 -8.58 -23.84
CA ASP A 323 -7.35 -9.76 -24.50
C ASP A 323 -6.09 -9.43 -25.32
N ALA A 324 -6.04 -8.25 -25.97
CA ALA A 324 -4.86 -7.78 -26.70
C ALA A 324 -3.65 -7.53 -25.78
N LEU A 325 -3.85 -7.08 -24.53
CA LEU A 325 -2.79 -6.97 -23.52
C LEU A 325 -2.20 -8.33 -23.11
N CYS A 326 -2.94 -9.43 -23.27
CA CYS A 326 -2.41 -10.78 -23.05
C CYS A 326 -1.51 -11.27 -24.21
N LEU A 327 -1.51 -10.57 -25.36
CA LEU A 327 -0.62 -10.81 -26.49
C LEU A 327 0.52 -9.79 -26.57
N ASN A 328 0.25 -8.54 -26.18
CA ASN A 328 1.19 -7.41 -26.16
C ASN A 328 1.31 -6.85 -24.73
N PRO A 329 2.28 -7.31 -23.93
CA PRO A 329 2.48 -6.83 -22.56
C PRO A 329 2.72 -5.33 -22.47
N LEU A 330 2.02 -4.64 -21.55
CA LEU A 330 2.21 -3.21 -21.26
C LEU A 330 3.62 -2.97 -20.72
N LYS A 331 4.43 -2.22 -21.45
CA LYS A 331 5.87 -2.08 -21.19
C LYS A 331 6.20 -1.28 -19.95
N ALA A 332 7.41 -1.48 -19.44
CA ALA A 332 7.99 -0.61 -18.42
C ALA A 332 7.86 0.87 -18.83
N SER A 333 7.32 1.71 -17.94
CA SER A 333 7.00 3.13 -18.18
C SER A 333 5.95 3.44 -19.27
N GLU A 334 5.22 2.44 -19.78
CA GLU A 334 4.15 2.63 -20.77
C GLU A 334 2.80 2.95 -20.12
N LYS A 335 1.99 3.75 -20.82
CA LYS A 335 0.65 4.20 -20.40
C LYS A 335 -0.37 3.83 -21.46
N ILE A 336 -1.38 3.05 -21.09
CA ILE A 336 -2.53 2.71 -21.94
C ILE A 336 -3.78 3.48 -21.47
N ALA A 337 -4.75 3.64 -22.36
CA ALA A 337 -6.10 4.09 -22.05
C ALA A 337 -7.09 2.94 -22.35
N ILE A 338 -7.81 2.49 -21.33
CA ILE A 338 -8.82 1.44 -21.43
C ILE A 338 -10.19 2.13 -21.51
N PRO A 339 -10.98 1.94 -22.58
CA PRO A 339 -12.36 2.41 -22.63
C PRO A 339 -13.20 1.79 -21.50
N VAL A 340 -13.93 2.63 -20.79
CA VAL A 340 -14.81 2.26 -19.69
C VAL A 340 -16.20 2.82 -19.96
N ARG A 341 -17.18 1.93 -20.05
CA ARG A 341 -18.60 2.26 -20.10
C ARG A 341 -19.22 2.05 -18.73
N ILE A 342 -19.93 3.05 -18.24
CA ILE A 342 -20.61 3.05 -16.94
C ILE A 342 -22.10 3.30 -17.19
N GLU A 343 -22.99 2.49 -16.61
CA GLU A 343 -24.43 2.56 -16.89
C GLU A 343 -25.28 2.56 -15.60
N ALA A 344 -26.20 3.52 -15.51
CA ALA A 344 -27.09 3.71 -14.37
C ALA A 344 -28.37 2.85 -14.46
N CYS A 345 -28.20 1.53 -14.65
CA CYS A 345 -29.30 0.61 -15.00
C CYS A 345 -30.46 0.62 -13.97
N ARG A 346 -31.66 1.03 -14.40
CA ARG A 346 -32.87 1.20 -13.55
C ARG A 346 -33.16 0.06 -12.57
N ASN A 347 -32.92 -1.18 -12.98
CA ASN A 347 -33.17 -2.37 -12.16
C ASN A 347 -32.29 -2.42 -10.89
N LEU A 348 -31.03 -1.95 -10.97
CA LEU A 348 -30.07 -1.98 -9.88
C LEU A 348 -30.33 -0.91 -8.82
N PHE A 349 -30.70 0.30 -9.26
CA PHE A 349 -30.99 1.47 -8.42
C PHE A 349 -32.44 1.50 -7.88
N SER A 350 -33.26 0.50 -8.23
CA SER A 350 -34.69 0.34 -7.89
C SER A 350 -35.13 0.72 -6.46
N ASN A 351 -34.26 0.59 -5.45
CA ASN A 351 -34.52 0.95 -4.05
C ASN A 351 -33.36 1.75 -3.42
N THR A 352 -32.44 2.32 -4.21
CA THR A 352 -31.16 2.86 -3.73
C THR A 352 -30.68 4.02 -4.61
N LYS A 353 -30.50 5.22 -4.05
CA LYS A 353 -29.93 6.39 -4.75
C LYS A 353 -28.42 6.28 -5.02
N SER A 354 -27.72 5.43 -4.27
CA SER A 354 -26.27 5.22 -4.37
C SER A 354 -25.97 3.74 -4.53
N LEU A 355 -24.97 3.39 -5.34
CA LEU A 355 -24.50 2.02 -5.50
C LEU A 355 -22.99 1.97 -5.74
N SER A 356 -22.26 1.18 -4.95
CA SER A 356 -20.84 0.94 -5.18
C SER A 356 -20.56 -0.32 -6.00
N THR A 357 -19.53 -0.26 -6.82
CA THR A 357 -18.92 -1.41 -7.50
C THR A 357 -17.39 -1.28 -7.42
N THR A 358 -16.67 -2.36 -7.72
CA THR A 358 -15.22 -2.40 -7.53
C THR A 358 -14.56 -3.19 -8.66
N LEU A 359 -13.71 -2.52 -9.43
CA LEU A 359 -12.82 -3.19 -10.38
C LEU A 359 -11.57 -3.65 -9.64
N THR A 360 -11.38 -4.96 -9.52
CA THR A 360 -10.16 -5.57 -8.96
C THR A 360 -9.22 -5.97 -10.10
N PHE A 361 -7.99 -5.49 -10.05
CA PHE A 361 -6.92 -5.77 -11.02
C PHE A 361 -5.94 -6.75 -10.37
N GLU A 362 -5.72 -7.91 -10.99
CA GLU A 362 -4.70 -8.89 -10.61
C GLU A 362 -3.66 -8.97 -11.73
N TYR A 363 -2.39 -8.68 -11.43
CA TYR A 363 -1.39 -8.41 -12.47
C TYR A 363 0.02 -8.90 -12.12
N SER A 364 0.83 -9.23 -13.12
CA SER A 364 2.22 -9.68 -12.96
C SER A 364 3.03 -9.64 -14.27
N GLY A 365 4.32 -9.96 -14.19
CA GLY A 365 5.19 -10.19 -15.33
C GLY A 365 6.60 -10.66 -14.94
N GLY A 366 7.43 -10.93 -15.93
CA GLY A 366 8.85 -11.25 -15.80
C GLY A 366 9.11 -12.51 -14.98
N LEU A 367 10.16 -12.47 -14.15
CA LEU A 367 10.52 -13.59 -13.26
C LEU A 367 9.45 -13.82 -12.18
N ALA A 368 8.75 -12.78 -11.74
CA ALA A 368 7.70 -12.92 -10.73
C ALA A 368 6.51 -13.73 -11.25
N LEU A 369 6.07 -13.52 -12.50
CA LEU A 369 5.03 -14.33 -13.14
C LEU A 369 5.46 -15.80 -13.28
N LYS A 370 6.72 -16.05 -13.68
CA LYS A 370 7.29 -17.42 -13.77
C LYS A 370 7.32 -18.12 -12.40
N GLU A 371 7.58 -17.38 -11.32
CA GLU A 371 7.48 -17.88 -9.94
C GLU A 371 6.05 -17.87 -9.38
N MET A 372 5.03 -17.60 -10.20
CA MET A 372 3.62 -17.55 -9.79
C MET A 372 3.35 -16.51 -8.68
N TYR A 373 4.09 -15.40 -8.63
CA TYR A 373 3.74 -14.22 -7.86
C TYR A 373 2.93 -13.24 -8.72
N CYS A 374 2.06 -12.48 -8.09
CA CYS A 374 1.27 -11.39 -8.69
C CYS A 374 0.95 -10.32 -7.65
N ARG A 375 0.49 -9.16 -8.11
CA ARG A 375 -0.08 -8.08 -7.30
C ARG A 375 -1.58 -7.99 -7.50
N LYS A 376 -2.24 -7.32 -6.55
CA LYS A 376 -3.67 -7.01 -6.62
C LYS A 376 -3.90 -5.59 -6.14
N CYS A 377 -4.66 -4.82 -6.88
CA CYS A 377 -5.19 -3.52 -6.46
C CYS A 377 -6.63 -3.37 -6.95
N ALA A 378 -7.32 -2.33 -6.52
CA ALA A 378 -8.70 -2.08 -6.90
C ALA A 378 -9.02 -0.59 -7.07
N ILE A 379 -10.01 -0.31 -7.89
CA ILE A 379 -10.68 0.99 -7.98
C ILE A 379 -12.11 0.77 -7.47
N ARG A 380 -12.56 1.54 -6.48
CA ARG A 380 -13.98 1.59 -6.11
C ARG A 380 -14.64 2.68 -6.93
N PHE A 381 -15.79 2.36 -7.50
CA PHE A 381 -16.70 3.33 -8.10
C PHE A 381 -17.91 3.46 -7.20
N ILE A 382 -18.33 4.69 -6.93
CA ILE A 382 -19.57 5.03 -6.24
C ILE A 382 -20.40 5.79 -7.28
N ILE A 383 -21.59 5.29 -7.58
CA ILE A 383 -22.49 5.93 -8.55
C ILE A 383 -23.70 6.42 -7.79
N ASP A 384 -23.88 7.74 -7.81
CA ASP A 384 -24.97 8.44 -7.13
C ASP A 384 -25.95 9.00 -8.16
N ILE A 385 -27.23 8.75 -7.95
CA ILE A 385 -28.30 9.16 -8.86
C ILE A 385 -28.77 10.55 -8.49
N LYS A 386 -28.57 11.52 -9.38
CA LYS A 386 -29.18 12.86 -9.26
C LYS A 386 -30.69 12.72 -9.30
N GLU A 387 -31.37 13.26 -8.29
CA GLU A 387 -32.81 13.46 -8.38
C GLU A 387 -33.09 14.57 -9.39
N GLU A 388 -34.08 14.38 -10.26
CA GLU A 388 -34.57 15.46 -11.10
C GLU A 388 -35.43 16.38 -10.23
N GLU A 389 -35.01 17.64 -10.11
CA GLU A 389 -35.96 18.68 -9.71
C GLU A 389 -37.04 18.77 -10.80
N GLU A 390 -38.26 18.34 -10.47
CA GLU A 390 -39.40 18.56 -11.35
C GLU A 390 -39.62 20.07 -11.52
N GLU A 391 -39.22 20.62 -12.67
CA GLU A 391 -39.68 21.94 -13.11
C GLU A 391 -41.20 21.95 -13.08
N LYS A 392 -41.80 22.65 -12.11
CA LYS A 392 -43.25 22.83 -11.99
C LYS A 392 -43.81 23.67 -13.13
N LYS A 393 -43.97 23.03 -14.29
CA LYS A 393 -44.73 23.54 -15.44
C LYS A 393 -46.15 22.97 -15.42
N GLU A 394 -46.82 23.13 -14.27
CA GLU A 394 -48.27 22.96 -14.19
C GLU A 394 -48.95 24.15 -14.88
N VAL A 395 -49.37 23.88 -16.11
CA VAL A 395 -50.44 24.50 -16.90
C VAL A 395 -51.30 25.53 -16.13
N ILE A 396 -51.09 26.81 -16.40
CA ILE A 396 -52.07 27.87 -16.10
C ILE A 396 -52.95 28.06 -17.35
N ASP A 397 -53.89 27.14 -17.56
CA ASP A 397 -54.90 27.20 -18.62
C ASP A 397 -56.05 26.20 -18.33
N ASP A 398 -56.97 26.54 -17.41
CA ASP A 398 -58.41 26.16 -17.45
C ASP A 398 -59.26 26.61 -16.22
N GLU A 399 -59.00 27.78 -15.59
CA GLU A 399 -59.84 28.26 -14.46
C GLU A 399 -60.36 29.72 -14.59
N ILE A 400 -60.52 30.23 -15.81
CA ILE A 400 -61.30 31.46 -16.09
C ILE A 400 -62.48 31.15 -17.01
N ARG A 401 -63.29 30.14 -16.63
CA ARG A 401 -64.49 29.77 -17.39
C ARG A 401 -65.64 29.17 -16.57
N ASN A 402 -66.03 29.81 -15.48
CA ASN A 402 -67.45 29.93 -15.05
C ASN A 402 -67.62 30.72 -13.74
N GLU A 403 -67.49 32.06 -13.78
CA GLU A 403 -68.33 32.91 -12.93
C GLU A 403 -68.99 34.03 -13.75
N SER A 404 -70.31 33.88 -13.92
CA SER A 404 -71.23 34.98 -14.20
C SER A 404 -72.33 34.84 -13.15
N THR A 405 -72.71 35.87 -12.39
CA THR A 405 -73.19 37.18 -12.83
C THR A 405 -73.25 38.14 -11.63
N VAL A 406 -73.33 39.46 -11.86
CA VAL A 406 -74.33 40.39 -11.26
C VAL A 406 -74.03 41.85 -11.68
N LYS A 407 -74.79 42.30 -12.68
CA LYS A 407 -75.54 43.58 -12.77
C LYS A 407 -74.90 44.97 -12.55
N ASP A 408 -75.18 45.80 -13.57
CA ASP A 408 -75.83 47.12 -13.52
C ASP A 408 -75.00 48.42 -13.30
N LEU A 409 -74.81 49.12 -14.44
CA LEU A 409 -75.09 50.55 -14.70
C LEU A 409 -74.07 51.67 -14.36
N SER A 410 -74.08 52.68 -15.25
CA SER A 410 -73.57 54.08 -15.12
C SER A 410 -72.05 54.29 -15.07
N GLU A 411 -71.45 55.42 -15.51
CA GLU A 411 -71.82 56.51 -16.45
C GLU A 411 -70.49 57.20 -16.89
N VAL A 412 -70.23 57.48 -18.18
CA VAL A 412 -70.31 58.80 -18.86
C VAL A 412 -69.21 59.83 -18.48
N LEU A 413 -68.45 60.29 -19.51
CA LEU A 413 -67.53 61.47 -19.57
C LEU A 413 -66.22 61.43 -18.72
N ASP A 414 -65.13 62.18 -19.00
CA ASP A 414 -64.50 62.72 -20.25
C ASP A 414 -63.08 63.30 -19.87
N GLU A 415 -62.48 64.13 -20.73
CA GLU A 415 -61.41 65.14 -20.47
C GLU A 415 -59.95 64.68 -20.24
N SER A 416 -59.29 64.37 -21.37
CA SER A 416 -58.07 65.00 -21.94
C SER A 416 -57.09 65.92 -21.13
N LEU A 417 -55.85 66.00 -21.68
CA LEU A 417 -54.77 67.03 -21.57
C LEU A 417 -53.47 66.52 -20.89
N ASN A 418 -52.38 66.29 -21.64
CA ASN A 418 -51.32 67.23 -22.11
C ASN A 418 -50.19 67.44 -21.06
N ILE A 419 -48.96 66.95 -21.33
CA ILE A 419 -47.81 67.69 -21.91
C ILE A 419 -47.25 68.78 -20.98
N GLU A 420 -46.06 68.55 -20.39
CA GLU A 420 -44.79 69.28 -20.68
C GLU A 420 -43.58 68.70 -19.90
N ASP A 421 -42.35 69.02 -20.35
CA ASP A 421 -41.03 68.51 -19.91
C ASP A 421 -39.98 69.65 -20.05
N PRO A 422 -38.74 69.60 -19.50
CA PRO A 422 -38.22 68.94 -18.29
C PRO A 422 -37.92 69.94 -17.12
N PRO A 423 -36.78 70.68 -16.92
CA PRO A 423 -35.37 70.60 -17.38
C PRO A 423 -34.25 70.75 -16.29
N VAL A 424 -33.41 69.70 -16.11
CA VAL A 424 -31.92 69.75 -15.89
C VAL A 424 -31.35 70.30 -14.54
N ILE A 425 -30.08 69.93 -14.25
CA ILE A 425 -29.12 70.41 -13.20
C ILE A 425 -29.26 69.72 -11.82
N ALA A 426 -28.22 69.31 -11.07
CA ALA A 426 -26.82 68.85 -11.31
C ALA A 426 -26.23 68.38 -9.95
N GLU A 427 -24.94 67.95 -9.90
CA GLU A 427 -24.10 67.85 -8.68
C GLU A 427 -24.51 66.80 -7.61
N GLU A 428 -23.66 66.30 -6.69
CA GLU A 428 -22.22 65.93 -6.75
C GLU A 428 -21.91 64.96 -5.57
N SER A 429 -20.63 64.66 -5.28
CA SER A 429 -20.12 63.85 -4.13
C SER A 429 -20.50 62.35 -4.08
N GLU A 430 -19.85 61.49 -3.29
CA GLU A 430 -18.45 61.13 -3.01
C GLU A 430 -18.47 60.17 -1.80
N GLN A 431 -17.54 59.20 -1.77
CA GLN A 431 -16.98 58.53 -0.57
C GLN A 431 -17.92 57.97 0.53
N GLU A 432 -17.97 56.63 0.65
CA GLU A 432 -17.09 55.89 1.59
C GLU A 432 -16.69 54.52 1.00
#